data_AF-A0A4Z2IIK3-F1
#
_entry.id   AF-A0A4Z2IIK3-F1
#
_cell.length_a   1.000
_cell.length_b   1.000
_cell.length_c   1.000
_cell.angle_alpha   90.00
_cell.angle_beta   90.00
_cell.angle_gamma   90.00
#
_symmetry.space_group_name_H-M   'P 1'
#
loop_
_entity.id
_entity.type
_entity.pdbx_description
1 polymer ?
#
loop_
_entity_poly.entity_id
_entity_poly.type
_entity_poly.pdbx_seq_one_letter_code
_entity_poly.pdbx_strand_id
1 'polypeptide(L)'
;MIYFDRIEVVNYLVPSAVFDIVKNFTADYDKALIFNKVHHELNQFCSVHSLQEVYIGLFDQIDENLKLTLQEDLTSMAPGLIIQAVRVTKPNIPESIRRNYELMESEKTKLLISQQTQKVVEKEAETERIKAVIEAEKVAQVSEIKFGQKVMEKETEKRISEIEDSGFLARQKARADAEFYTSQKTAEANEMKLTPEYLQLMKYKAISSNSKIYFGSEIPQMFVDSGSAGSSIKASAAMDIVAEQLLDLD
;
A
#
# COMPACT_ATOMS: atom_id res chain seq x y z
N MET A 1 23.74 48.48 -39.31
CA MET A 1 24.50 49.14 -38.22
C MET A 1 23.63 49.06 -36.97
N ILE A 2 24.17 48.65 -35.83
CA ILE A 2 23.40 48.52 -34.58
C ILE A 2 23.41 49.88 -33.90
N TYR A 3 22.24 50.38 -33.53
CA TYR A 3 22.10 51.65 -32.82
C TYR A 3 20.89 51.61 -31.89
N PHE A 4 20.87 52.52 -30.94
CA PHE A 4 19.80 52.69 -29.97
C PHE A 4 18.86 53.79 -30.48
N ASP A 5 17.58 53.48 -30.64
CA ASP A 5 16.61 54.41 -31.25
C ASP A 5 16.28 55.58 -30.30
N ARG A 6 16.11 55.29 -29.01
CA ARG A 6 15.78 56.28 -27.98
C ARG A 6 16.47 55.97 -26.67
N ILE A 7 16.95 57.04 -26.05
CA ILE A 7 17.55 57.04 -24.72
C ILE A 7 16.88 58.18 -23.96
N GLU A 8 16.25 57.85 -22.85
CA GLU A 8 15.53 58.79 -22.01
C GLU A 8 16.24 58.90 -20.66
N VAL A 9 16.63 60.12 -20.29
CA VAL A 9 17.25 60.41 -18.99
C VAL A 9 16.40 61.45 -18.29
N VAL A 10 15.96 61.13 -17.07
CA VAL A 10 15.24 62.07 -16.21
C VAL A 10 16.22 62.63 -15.20
N ASN A 11 16.46 63.93 -15.25
CA ASN A 11 17.36 64.64 -14.35
C ASN A 11 16.63 65.67 -13.50
N TYR A 12 17.19 65.96 -12.33
CA TYR A 12 16.74 66.96 -11.39
C TYR A 12 17.93 67.85 -10.98
N LEU A 13 17.77 69.16 -11.12
CA LEU A 13 18.78 70.15 -10.76
C LEU A 13 18.37 70.85 -9.46
N VAL A 14 19.23 70.78 -8.44
CA VAL A 14 18.97 71.38 -7.13
C VAL A 14 19.05 72.92 -7.24
N PRO A 15 18.07 73.68 -6.68
CA PRO A 15 18.03 75.15 -6.78
C PRO A 15 19.31 75.88 -6.38
N SER A 16 20.04 75.36 -5.39
CA SER A 16 21.29 75.96 -4.89
C SER A 16 22.44 75.89 -5.90
N ALA A 17 22.43 74.93 -6.83
CA ALA A 17 23.51 74.69 -7.79
C ALA A 17 23.18 75.22 -9.20
N VAL A 18 21.97 75.77 -9.41
CA VAL A 18 21.49 76.24 -10.72
C VAL A 18 22.41 77.31 -11.31
N PHE A 19 22.79 78.31 -10.50
CA PHE A 19 23.58 79.44 -10.98
C PHE A 19 24.97 78.99 -11.48
N ASP A 20 25.65 78.13 -10.71
CA ASP A 20 27.00 77.66 -11.05
C ASP A 20 26.99 76.75 -12.28
N ILE A 21 26.00 75.86 -12.38
CA ILE A 21 25.88 74.93 -13.51
C ILE A 21 25.55 75.69 -14.80
N VAL A 22 24.60 76.63 -14.78
CA VAL A 22 24.26 77.42 -15.97
C VAL A 22 25.41 78.35 -16.38
N LYS A 23 26.18 78.89 -15.42
CA LYS A 23 27.35 79.73 -15.71
C LYS A 23 28.48 78.96 -16.38
N ASN A 24 28.74 77.72 -15.95
CA ASN A 24 29.86 76.91 -16.45
C ASN A 24 29.50 76.10 -17.71
N PHE A 25 28.26 75.58 -17.79
CA PHE A 25 27.84 74.63 -18.81
C PHE A 25 26.70 75.14 -19.71
N THR A 26 26.31 76.41 -19.57
CA THR A 26 25.22 77.07 -20.32
C THR A 26 23.82 76.54 -19.97
N ALA A 27 22.79 77.06 -20.63
CA ALA A 27 21.40 76.62 -20.42
C ALA A 27 21.16 75.18 -20.89
N ASP A 28 21.88 74.73 -21.92
CA ASP A 28 21.79 73.38 -22.50
C ASP A 28 22.83 72.42 -21.87
N TYR A 29 22.97 72.48 -20.54
CA TYR A 29 23.94 71.66 -19.80
C TYR A 29 23.68 70.16 -19.97
N ASP A 30 22.42 69.78 -20.19
CA ASP A 30 21.95 68.41 -20.39
C ASP A 30 22.58 67.76 -21.64
N LYS A 31 22.70 68.50 -22.74
CA LYS A 31 23.30 68.00 -23.98
C LYS A 31 24.78 67.66 -23.81
N ALA A 32 25.52 68.55 -23.16
CA ALA A 32 26.96 68.40 -22.98
C ALA A 32 27.32 67.38 -21.89
N LEU A 33 26.65 67.44 -20.74
CA LEU A 33 26.99 66.63 -19.57
C LEU A 33 26.33 65.26 -19.56
N ILE A 34 25.10 65.14 -20.08
CA ILE A 34 24.31 63.91 -20.02
C ILE A 34 24.36 63.20 -21.38
N PHE A 35 23.83 63.79 -22.45
CA PHE A 35 23.64 63.06 -23.72
C PHE A 35 24.96 62.60 -24.35
N ASN A 36 25.98 63.45 -24.42
CA ASN A 36 27.29 63.06 -24.97
C ASN A 36 27.94 61.94 -24.14
N LYS A 37 27.80 62.00 -22.82
CA LYS A 37 28.39 61.04 -21.91
C LYS A 37 27.67 59.70 -21.94
N VAL A 38 26.34 59.69 -22.03
CA VAL A 38 25.53 58.47 -22.16
C VAL A 38 25.96 57.65 -23.39
N HIS A 39 26.17 58.28 -24.55
CA HIS A 39 26.63 57.57 -25.73
C HIS A 39 28.03 56.95 -25.56
N HIS A 40 28.93 57.64 -24.86
CA HIS A 40 30.26 57.11 -24.56
C HIS A 40 30.17 55.87 -23.66
N GLU A 41 29.44 55.96 -22.54
CA GLU A 41 29.29 54.86 -21.58
C GLU A 41 28.58 53.66 -22.20
N LEU A 42 27.54 53.89 -23.01
CA LEU A 42 26.83 52.81 -23.69
C LEU A 42 27.72 52.09 -24.71
N ASN A 43 28.54 52.83 -25.46
CA ASN A 43 29.50 52.23 -26.39
C ASN A 43 30.59 51.44 -25.65
N GLN A 44 31.05 51.95 -24.50
CA GLN A 44 31.99 51.23 -23.64
C GLN A 44 31.38 49.94 -23.12
N PHE A 45 30.14 49.96 -22.62
CA PHE A 45 29.42 48.77 -22.21
C PHE A 45 29.27 47.74 -23.35
N CYS A 46 28.90 48.20 -24.54
CA CYS A 46 28.76 47.35 -25.73
C CYS A 46 30.10 46.81 -26.27
N SER A 47 31.24 47.36 -25.86
CA SER A 47 32.57 46.86 -26.23
C SER A 47 33.04 45.69 -25.37
N VAL A 48 32.57 45.62 -24.12
CA VAL A 48 32.92 44.56 -23.16
C VAL A 48 32.02 43.33 -23.32
N HIS A 49 30.76 43.53 -23.70
CA HIS A 49 29.75 42.48 -23.80
C HIS A 49 29.44 42.10 -25.25
N SER A 50 29.10 40.82 -25.47
CA SER A 50 28.61 40.40 -26.78
C SER A 50 27.19 40.93 -27.02
N LEU A 51 26.85 41.17 -28.29
CA LEU A 51 25.51 41.63 -28.66
C LEU A 51 24.39 40.66 -28.22
N GLN A 52 24.68 39.36 -28.23
CA GLN A 52 23.72 38.33 -27.79
C GLN A 52 23.41 38.47 -26.28
N GLU A 53 24.45 38.60 -25.46
CA GLU A 53 24.30 38.76 -24.01
C GLU A 53 23.55 40.04 -23.65
N VAL A 54 23.90 41.15 -24.31
CA VAL A 54 23.21 42.43 -24.15
C VAL A 54 21.74 42.34 -24.53
N TYR A 55 21.41 41.67 -25.64
CA TYR A 55 20.03 41.62 -26.14
C TYR A 55 19.11 40.72 -25.30
N ILE A 56 19.64 39.61 -24.77
CA ILE A 56 18.85 38.57 -24.10
C ILE A 56 18.79 38.77 -22.58
N GLY A 57 19.93 39.03 -21.93
CA GLY A 57 20.05 38.88 -20.47
C GLY A 57 20.53 40.12 -19.72
N LEU A 58 21.42 40.93 -20.31
CA LEU A 58 22.02 42.08 -19.63
C LEU A 58 21.31 43.40 -19.92
N PHE A 59 20.28 43.42 -20.77
CA PHE A 59 19.57 44.65 -21.13
C PHE A 59 19.03 45.40 -19.92
N ASP A 60 18.39 44.67 -18.99
CA ASP A 60 17.80 45.28 -17.79
C ASP A 60 18.87 45.84 -16.83
N GLN A 61 20.12 45.38 -16.95
CA GLN A 61 21.25 45.88 -16.14
C GLN A 61 21.88 47.14 -16.72
N ILE A 62 21.66 47.42 -18.02
CA ILE A 62 22.21 48.62 -18.66
C ILE A 62 21.64 49.87 -18.02
N ASP A 63 20.33 49.91 -17.77
CA ASP A 63 19.65 51.08 -17.18
C ASP A 63 20.27 51.46 -15.82
N GLU A 64 20.48 50.46 -14.94
CA GLU A 64 21.04 50.69 -13.60
C GLU A 64 22.53 51.01 -13.63
N ASN A 65 23.33 50.29 -14.43
CA ASN A 65 24.75 50.58 -14.56
C ASN A 65 24.98 51.99 -15.10
N LEU A 66 24.23 52.36 -16.14
CA LEU A 66 24.33 53.68 -16.77
C LEU A 66 23.93 54.79 -15.79
N LYS A 67 22.87 54.58 -14.99
CA LYS A 67 22.48 55.52 -13.94
C LYS A 67 23.59 55.71 -12.91
N LEU A 68 24.21 54.63 -12.43
CA LEU A 68 25.26 54.69 -11.42
C LEU A 68 26.50 55.42 -11.93
N THR A 69 27.01 55.03 -13.11
CA THR A 69 28.21 55.63 -13.71
C THR A 69 28.00 57.11 -14.02
N LEU A 70 26.85 57.48 -14.59
CA LEU A 70 26.55 58.89 -14.86
C LEU A 70 26.42 59.69 -13.56
N GLN A 71 25.81 59.13 -12.52
CA GLN A 71 25.67 59.84 -11.24
C GLN A 71 27.03 60.05 -10.55
N GLU A 72 27.93 59.08 -10.61
CA GLU A 72 29.29 59.19 -10.05
C GLU A 72 30.06 60.33 -10.74
N ASP A 73 30.05 60.36 -12.07
CA ASP A 73 30.72 61.39 -12.85
C ASP A 73 30.12 62.78 -12.61
N LEU A 74 28.79 62.89 -12.58
CA LEU A 74 28.11 64.15 -12.30
C LEU A 74 28.36 64.66 -10.88
N THR A 75 28.54 63.77 -9.91
CA THR A 75 28.88 64.15 -8.53
C THR A 75 30.24 64.86 -8.47
N SER A 76 31.17 64.48 -9.35
CA SER A 76 32.49 65.12 -9.45
C SER A 76 32.50 66.42 -10.26
N MET A 77 31.77 66.47 -11.38
CA MET A 77 31.82 67.59 -12.33
C MET A 77 30.81 68.71 -12.03
N ALA A 78 29.61 68.35 -11.56
CA ALA A 78 28.48 69.26 -11.39
C ALA A 78 27.68 68.88 -10.13
N PRO A 79 28.20 69.19 -8.93
CA PRO A 79 27.51 68.88 -7.68
C PRO A 79 26.15 69.58 -7.63
N GLY A 80 25.09 68.81 -7.41
CA GLY A 80 23.70 69.29 -7.40
C GLY A 80 22.87 68.91 -8.63
N LEU A 81 23.45 68.22 -9.62
CA LEU A 81 22.70 67.55 -10.68
C LEU A 81 22.50 66.06 -10.33
N ILE A 82 21.25 65.63 -10.26
CA ILE A 82 20.86 64.28 -9.85
C ILE A 82 20.10 63.59 -10.98
N ILE A 83 20.49 62.36 -11.32
CA ILE A 83 19.78 61.51 -12.27
C ILE A 83 18.76 60.67 -11.50
N GLN A 84 17.48 60.84 -11.84
CA GLN A 84 16.40 60.12 -11.21
C GLN A 84 16.24 58.71 -11.81
N ALA A 85 16.18 58.64 -13.13
CA ALA A 85 16.02 57.40 -13.88
C ALA A 85 16.64 57.51 -15.27
N VAL A 86 17.14 56.39 -15.76
CA VAL A 86 17.62 56.23 -17.13
C VAL A 86 16.87 55.05 -17.74
N ARG A 87 16.40 55.21 -18.98
CA ARG A 87 15.80 54.15 -19.77
C ARG A 87 16.42 54.14 -21.14
N VAL A 88 17.00 53.00 -21.51
CA VAL A 88 17.52 52.75 -22.85
C VAL A 88 16.52 51.87 -23.60
N THR A 89 16.27 52.14 -24.87
CA THR A 89 15.46 51.25 -25.72
C THR A 89 16.30 50.10 -26.25
N LYS A 90 15.67 48.97 -26.62
CA LYS A 90 16.43 47.84 -27.17
C LYS A 90 17.14 48.25 -28.47
N PRO A 91 18.40 47.84 -28.67
CA PRO A 91 19.13 48.18 -29.88
C PRO A 91 18.44 47.58 -31.10
N ASN A 92 18.38 48.35 -32.18
CA ASN A 92 17.80 47.89 -33.43
C ASN A 92 18.80 47.00 -34.18
N ILE A 93 18.48 45.72 -34.27
CA ILE A 93 19.30 44.69 -34.91
C ILE A 93 18.60 44.23 -36.20
N PRO A 94 19.36 44.04 -37.31
CA PRO A 94 18.82 43.50 -38.55
C PRO A 94 18.05 42.19 -38.36
N GLU A 95 16.95 42.02 -39.11
CA GLU A 95 16.07 40.84 -38.98
C GLU A 95 16.78 39.50 -39.19
N SER A 96 17.78 39.45 -40.07
CA SER A 96 18.55 38.23 -40.34
C SER A 96 19.22 37.69 -39.07
N ILE A 97 19.83 38.59 -38.29
CA ILE A 97 20.52 38.25 -37.04
C ILE A 97 19.50 37.94 -35.94
N ARG A 98 18.39 38.70 -35.87
CA ARG A 98 17.31 38.47 -34.91
C ARG A 98 16.73 37.05 -35.03
N ARG A 99 16.39 36.63 -36.25
CA ARG A 99 15.86 35.28 -36.50
C ARG A 99 16.85 34.19 -36.09
N ASN A 100 18.14 34.37 -36.33
CA ASN A 100 19.16 33.41 -35.91
C ASN A 100 19.25 33.29 -34.39
N TYR A 101 19.13 34.39 -33.64
CA TYR A 101 19.12 34.34 -32.18
C TYR A 101 17.86 33.69 -31.61
N GLU A 102 16.69 33.97 -32.19
CA GLU A 102 15.45 33.31 -31.80
C GLU A 102 15.54 31.79 -32.02
N LEU A 103 16.11 31.36 -33.15
CA LEU A 103 16.36 29.94 -33.40
C LEU A 103 17.33 29.33 -32.40
N MET A 104 18.49 29.95 -32.15
CA MET A 104 19.45 29.43 -31.18
C MET A 104 18.90 29.34 -29.76
N GLU A 105 18.13 30.33 -29.30
CA GLU A 105 17.50 30.29 -27.97
C GLU A 105 16.41 29.21 -27.90
N SER A 106 15.67 28.99 -28.99
CA SER A 106 14.69 27.90 -29.06
C SER A 106 15.36 26.52 -28.97
N GLU A 107 16.50 26.35 -29.66
CA GLU A 107 17.28 25.11 -29.62
C GLU A 107 17.93 24.88 -28.26
N LYS A 108 18.49 25.92 -27.66
CA LYS A 108 19.06 25.88 -26.31
C LYS A 108 18.00 25.51 -25.27
N THR A 109 16.82 26.12 -25.35
CA THR A 109 15.69 25.79 -24.48
C THR A 109 15.25 24.34 -24.68
N LYS A 110 15.15 23.88 -25.94
CA LYS A 110 14.79 22.50 -26.26
C LYS A 110 15.80 21.49 -25.72
N LEU A 111 17.10 21.79 -25.80
CA LEU A 111 18.16 20.97 -25.22
C LEU A 111 18.04 20.89 -23.70
N LEU A 112 17.82 22.01 -23.03
CA LEU A 112 17.62 22.06 -21.57
C LEU A 112 16.40 21.25 -21.14
N ILE A 113 15.28 21.39 -21.86
CA ILE A 113 14.07 20.59 -21.63
C ILE A 113 14.41 19.11 -21.81
N SER A 114 15.06 18.72 -22.91
CA SER A 114 15.43 17.33 -23.17
C SER A 114 16.29 16.74 -22.05
N GLN A 115 17.26 17.49 -21.54
CA GLN A 115 18.11 17.07 -20.42
C GLN A 115 17.31 16.91 -19.12
N GLN A 116 16.39 17.82 -18.84
CA GLN A 116 15.52 17.72 -17.68
C GLN A 116 14.54 16.55 -17.80
N THR A 117 13.95 16.33 -18.96
CA THR A 117 13.06 15.19 -19.21
C THR A 117 13.80 13.86 -19.09
N GLN A 118 15.05 13.77 -19.58
CA GLN A 118 15.88 12.57 -19.40
C GLN A 118 16.09 12.28 -17.91
N LYS A 119 16.43 13.29 -17.10
CA LYS A 119 16.58 13.14 -15.65
C LYS A 119 15.29 12.71 -14.95
N VAL A 120 14.14 13.19 -15.42
CA VAL A 120 12.83 12.77 -14.87
C VAL A 120 12.59 11.30 -15.19
N VAL A 121 12.78 10.88 -16.44
CA VAL A 121 12.60 9.48 -16.86
C VAL A 121 13.55 8.54 -16.11
N GLU A 122 14.80 8.93 -15.90
CA GLU A 122 15.76 8.14 -15.10
C GLU A 122 15.26 7.94 -13.66
N LYS A 123 14.80 9.01 -13.01
CA LYS A 123 14.26 8.93 -11.64
C LYS A 123 12.95 8.18 -11.55
N GLU A 124 12.07 8.33 -12.54
CA GLU A 124 10.82 7.57 -12.64
C GLU A 124 11.11 6.08 -12.78
N ALA A 125 12.06 5.69 -13.64
CA ALA A 125 12.46 4.29 -13.79
C ALA A 125 13.07 3.71 -12.49
N GLU A 126 13.87 4.49 -11.75
CA GLU A 126 14.34 4.10 -10.41
C GLU A 126 13.18 3.94 -9.42
N THR A 127 12.23 4.88 -9.45
CA THR A 127 11.05 4.84 -8.58
C THR A 127 10.16 3.63 -8.88
N GLU A 128 9.97 3.30 -10.16
CA GLU A 128 9.22 2.12 -10.59
C GLU A 128 9.89 0.82 -10.15
N ARG A 129 11.22 0.73 -10.24
CA ARG A 129 11.98 -0.43 -9.74
C ARG A 129 11.80 -0.60 -8.24
N ILE A 130 11.96 0.48 -7.46
CA ILE A 130 11.78 0.45 -6.01
C ILE A 130 10.34 0.07 -5.65
N LYS A 131 9.36 0.64 -6.36
CA LYS A 131 7.95 0.32 -6.17
C LYS A 131 7.65 -1.16 -6.43
N ALA A 132 8.21 -1.75 -7.49
CA ALA A 132 8.04 -3.16 -7.80
C ALA A 132 8.64 -4.08 -6.72
N VAL A 133 9.80 -3.71 -6.17
CA VAL A 133 10.42 -4.45 -5.05
C VAL A 133 9.54 -4.36 -3.80
N ILE A 134 9.10 -3.16 -3.44
CA ILE A 134 8.20 -2.95 -2.28
C ILE A 134 6.89 -3.73 -2.45
N GLU A 135 6.34 -3.78 -3.66
CA GLU A 135 5.13 -4.53 -3.96
C GLU A 135 5.34 -6.04 -3.83
N ALA A 136 6.45 -6.56 -4.34
CA ALA A 136 6.82 -7.97 -4.18
C ALA A 136 7.02 -8.34 -2.70
N GLU A 137 7.73 -7.52 -1.93
CA GLU A 137 7.92 -7.71 -0.48
C GLU A 137 6.60 -7.68 0.28
N LYS A 138 5.72 -6.73 -0.05
CA LYS A 138 4.37 -6.65 0.54
C LYS A 138 3.57 -7.92 0.28
N VAL A 139 3.59 -8.45 -0.95
CA VAL A 139 2.88 -9.69 -1.28
C VAL A 139 3.47 -10.89 -0.53
N ALA A 140 4.80 -10.96 -0.39
CA ALA A 140 5.47 -11.99 0.39
C ALA A 140 5.04 -11.96 1.88
N GLN A 141 5.07 -10.79 2.51
CA GLN A 141 4.64 -10.63 3.92
C GLN A 141 3.15 -10.97 4.11
N VAL A 142 2.28 -10.53 3.21
CA VAL A 142 0.85 -10.88 3.27
C VAL A 142 0.64 -12.39 3.11
N SER A 143 1.43 -13.04 2.27
CA SER A 143 1.38 -14.49 2.07
C SER A 143 1.84 -15.25 3.31
N GLU A 144 2.90 -14.77 3.98
CA GLU A 144 3.38 -15.31 5.25
C GLU A 144 2.31 -15.22 6.35
N ILE A 145 1.67 -14.07 6.50
CA ILE A 145 0.57 -13.89 7.46
C ILE A 145 -0.59 -14.85 7.16
N LYS A 146 -1.02 -14.95 5.89
CA LYS A 146 -2.08 -15.88 5.48
C LYS A 146 -1.69 -17.33 5.72
N PHE A 147 -0.42 -17.69 5.51
CA PHE A 147 0.06 -19.03 5.79
C PHE A 147 0.07 -19.31 7.29
N GLY A 148 0.54 -18.36 8.11
CA GLY A 148 0.48 -18.45 9.57
C GLY A 148 -0.94 -18.63 10.10
N GLN A 149 -1.92 -17.90 9.56
CA GLN A 149 -3.34 -18.07 9.88
C GLN A 149 -3.81 -19.50 9.57
N LYS A 150 -3.51 -20.03 8.37
CA LYS A 150 -3.89 -21.40 7.98
C LYS A 150 -3.23 -22.47 8.85
N VAL A 151 -1.96 -22.30 9.22
CA VAL A 151 -1.26 -23.23 10.12
C VAL A 151 -1.93 -23.21 11.49
N MET A 152 -2.22 -22.02 12.02
CA MET A 152 -2.93 -21.87 13.30
C MET A 152 -4.31 -22.52 13.26
N GLU A 153 -5.09 -22.32 12.20
CA GLU A 153 -6.39 -22.98 12.00
C GLU A 153 -6.24 -24.51 12.04
N LYS A 154 -5.29 -25.07 11.28
CA LYS A 154 -5.04 -26.52 11.25
C LYS A 154 -4.55 -27.06 12.59
N GLU A 155 -3.73 -26.32 13.33
CA GLU A 155 -3.32 -26.70 14.69
C GLU A 155 -4.50 -26.66 15.66
N THR A 156 -5.39 -25.68 15.54
CA THR A 156 -6.61 -25.63 16.37
C THR A 156 -7.56 -26.78 16.06
N GLU A 157 -7.74 -27.13 14.77
CA GLU A 157 -8.53 -28.31 14.36
C GLU A 157 -7.94 -29.61 14.94
N LYS A 158 -6.62 -29.78 14.91
CA LYS A 158 -5.95 -30.93 15.54
C LYS A 158 -6.20 -30.99 17.03
N ARG A 159 -6.03 -29.87 17.76
CA ARG A 159 -6.29 -29.82 19.21
C ARG A 159 -7.75 -30.13 19.55
N ILE A 160 -8.70 -29.64 18.76
CA ILE A 160 -10.12 -29.96 18.95
C ILE A 160 -10.34 -31.46 18.76
N SER A 161 -9.77 -32.04 17.71
CA SER A 161 -9.88 -33.49 17.44
C SER A 161 -9.30 -34.32 18.59
N GLU A 162 -8.13 -33.94 19.13
CA GLU A 162 -7.51 -34.62 20.30
C GLU A 162 -8.41 -34.52 21.56
N ILE A 163 -9.04 -33.37 21.79
CA ILE A 163 -9.98 -33.19 22.90
C ILE A 163 -11.24 -34.04 22.68
N GLU A 164 -11.76 -34.11 21.46
CA GLU A 164 -12.93 -34.94 21.12
C GLU A 164 -12.63 -36.43 21.29
N ASP A 165 -11.48 -36.89 20.81
CA ASP A 165 -11.03 -38.28 20.94
C ASP A 165 -10.85 -38.68 22.41
N SER A 166 -10.21 -37.82 23.21
CA SER A 166 -10.04 -38.05 24.64
C SER A 166 -11.38 -38.03 25.38
N GLY A 167 -12.30 -37.13 25.02
CA GLY A 167 -13.66 -37.08 25.53
C GLY A 167 -14.48 -38.33 25.17
N PHE A 168 -14.33 -38.84 23.94
CA PHE A 168 -14.99 -40.04 23.48
C PHE A 168 -14.48 -41.30 24.20
N LEU A 169 -13.15 -41.43 24.36
CA LEU A 169 -12.53 -42.49 25.15
C LEU A 169 -13.01 -42.48 26.59
N ALA A 170 -13.02 -41.30 27.23
CA ALA A 170 -13.52 -41.15 28.59
C ALA A 170 -15.00 -41.56 28.71
N ARG A 171 -15.83 -41.18 27.72
CA ARG A 171 -17.26 -41.52 27.69
C ARG A 171 -17.49 -43.02 27.47
N GLN A 172 -16.76 -43.66 26.56
CA GLN A 172 -16.86 -45.10 26.35
C GLN A 172 -16.42 -45.87 27.59
N LYS A 173 -15.31 -45.46 28.22
CA LYS A 173 -14.83 -46.08 29.45
C LYS A 173 -15.86 -45.95 30.58
N ALA A 174 -16.40 -44.76 30.80
CA ALA A 174 -17.43 -44.54 31.81
C ALA A 174 -18.69 -45.38 31.56
N ARG A 175 -19.08 -45.56 30.30
CA ARG A 175 -20.21 -46.42 29.93
C ARG A 175 -19.92 -47.90 30.20
N ALA A 176 -18.75 -48.40 29.78
CA ALA A 176 -18.33 -49.77 30.04
C ALA A 176 -18.23 -50.05 31.55
N ASP A 177 -17.67 -49.12 32.32
CA ASP A 177 -17.57 -49.22 33.79
C ASP A 177 -18.97 -49.23 34.44
N ALA A 178 -19.90 -48.42 33.95
CA ALA A 178 -21.29 -48.40 34.43
C ALA A 178 -22.05 -49.69 34.09
N GLU A 179 -21.89 -50.22 32.88
CA GLU A 179 -22.47 -51.49 32.44
C GLU A 179 -21.89 -52.66 33.25
N PHE A 180 -20.57 -52.68 33.48
CA PHE A 180 -19.90 -53.65 34.34
C PHE A 180 -20.42 -53.59 35.77
N TYR A 181 -20.48 -52.40 36.38
CA TYR A 181 -21.01 -52.23 37.74
C TYR A 181 -22.46 -52.68 37.86
N THR A 182 -23.30 -52.35 36.87
CA THR A 182 -24.70 -52.79 36.82
C THR A 182 -24.78 -54.31 36.73
N SER A 183 -24.03 -54.92 35.81
CA SER A 183 -24.01 -56.38 35.65
C SER A 183 -23.54 -57.10 36.92
N GLN A 184 -22.48 -56.61 37.57
CA GLN A 184 -21.98 -57.12 38.84
C GLN A 184 -23.03 -57.04 39.95
N LYS A 185 -23.69 -55.89 40.12
CA LYS A 185 -24.75 -55.73 41.13
C LYS A 185 -25.96 -56.62 40.84
N THR A 186 -26.32 -56.80 39.57
CA THR A 186 -27.40 -57.74 39.21
C THR A 186 -27.01 -59.19 39.47
N ALA A 187 -25.75 -59.59 39.24
CA ALA A 187 -25.25 -60.93 39.53
C ALA A 187 -25.26 -61.21 41.05
N GLU A 188 -24.73 -60.29 41.86
CA GLU A 188 -24.80 -60.35 43.33
C GLU A 188 -26.25 -60.43 43.83
N ALA A 189 -27.16 -59.61 43.27
CA ALA A 189 -28.57 -59.64 43.63
C ALA A 189 -29.25 -60.96 43.23
N ASN A 190 -28.86 -61.56 42.10
CA ASN A 190 -29.40 -62.84 41.65
C ASN A 190 -28.89 -63.99 42.51
N GLU A 191 -27.65 -63.94 42.98
CA GLU A 191 -27.10 -64.90 43.95
C GLU A 191 -27.91 -64.87 45.26
N MET A 192 -28.22 -63.68 45.78
CA MET A 192 -29.06 -63.53 46.98
C MET A 192 -30.52 -63.98 46.77
N LYS A 193 -31.04 -63.88 45.54
CA LYS A 193 -32.39 -64.33 45.18
C LYS A 193 -32.50 -65.84 44.97
N LEU A 194 -31.39 -66.58 45.03
CA LEU A 194 -31.34 -68.03 44.81
C LEU A 194 -31.82 -68.82 46.05
N THR A 195 -33.00 -68.46 46.55
CA THR A 195 -33.70 -69.21 47.61
C THR A 195 -34.74 -70.15 46.99
N PRO A 196 -34.97 -71.33 47.58
CA PRO A 196 -35.91 -72.32 47.03
C PRO A 196 -37.34 -71.77 46.94
N GLU A 197 -37.71 -70.90 47.87
CA GLU A 197 -39.03 -70.26 47.96
C GLU A 197 -39.24 -69.24 46.83
N TYR A 198 -38.22 -68.42 46.52
CA TYR A 198 -38.29 -67.44 45.45
C TYR A 198 -38.31 -68.08 44.06
N LEU A 199 -37.55 -69.17 43.86
CA LEU A 199 -37.58 -69.95 42.63
C LEU A 199 -38.95 -70.61 42.39
N GLN A 200 -39.60 -71.11 43.45
CA GLN A 200 -40.97 -71.62 43.34
C GLN A 200 -41.96 -70.50 42.99
N LEU A 201 -41.89 -69.34 43.66
CA LEU A 201 -42.73 -68.19 43.34
C LEU A 201 -42.53 -67.72 41.90
N MET A 202 -41.29 -67.64 41.43
CA MET A 202 -40.95 -67.29 40.05
C MET A 202 -41.45 -68.34 39.05
N LYS A 203 -41.34 -69.64 39.38
CA LYS A 203 -41.91 -70.74 38.57
C LYS A 203 -43.42 -70.59 38.44
N TYR A 204 -44.14 -70.39 39.54
CA TYR A 204 -45.59 -70.19 39.50
C TYR A 204 -45.99 -68.92 38.75
N LYS A 205 -45.23 -67.82 38.93
CA LYS A 205 -45.45 -66.57 38.19
C LYS A 205 -45.24 -66.73 36.69
N ALA A 206 -44.18 -67.44 36.27
CA ALA A 206 -43.91 -67.75 34.87
C ALA A 206 -44.95 -68.69 34.26
N ILE A 207 -45.41 -69.69 35.03
CA ILE A 207 -46.52 -70.57 34.63
C ILE A 207 -47.80 -69.75 34.46
N SER A 208 -48.12 -68.86 35.40
CA SER A 208 -49.29 -67.98 35.33
C SER A 208 -49.25 -67.05 34.11
N SER A 209 -48.12 -66.39 33.85
CA SER A 209 -47.98 -65.50 32.69
C SER A 209 -47.97 -66.22 31.35
N ASN A 210 -47.43 -67.45 31.29
CA ASN A 210 -47.38 -68.24 30.06
C ASN A 210 -48.60 -69.14 29.87
N SER A 211 -49.48 -69.29 30.87
CA SER A 211 -50.70 -70.06 30.76
C SER A 211 -51.74 -69.32 29.91
N LYS A 212 -51.88 -69.72 28.65
CA LYS A 212 -53.06 -69.41 27.84
C LYS A 212 -54.12 -70.45 28.15
N ILE A 213 -55.22 -70.03 28.78
CA ILE A 213 -56.33 -70.91 29.13
C ILE A 213 -57.17 -71.15 27.86
N TYR A 214 -57.23 -72.39 27.39
CA TYR A 214 -58.09 -72.81 26.27
C TYR A 214 -59.30 -73.59 26.82
N PHE A 215 -60.53 -73.23 26.41
CA PHE A 215 -61.77 -73.91 26.80
C PHE A 215 -62.38 -74.67 25.60
N GLY A 216 -62.61 -75.97 25.72
CA GLY A 216 -63.21 -76.82 24.67
C GLY A 216 -63.31 -78.29 25.11
N SER A 217 -64.18 -79.09 24.48
CA SER A 217 -64.51 -80.48 24.87
C SER A 217 -63.43 -81.54 24.58
N GLU A 218 -62.26 -81.15 24.06
CA GLU A 218 -61.08 -82.01 23.96
C GLU A 218 -59.83 -81.19 24.32
N ILE A 219 -59.21 -81.51 25.46
CA ILE A 219 -58.00 -80.84 25.97
C ILE A 219 -56.77 -81.66 25.54
N PRO A 220 -55.77 -81.08 24.86
CA PRO A 220 -54.50 -81.75 24.57
C PRO A 220 -53.73 -82.07 25.87
N GLN A 221 -53.28 -83.32 26.03
CA GLN A 221 -52.38 -83.73 27.10
C GLN A 221 -51.01 -83.03 26.95
N MET A 222 -50.86 -81.83 27.47
CA MET A 222 -49.54 -81.23 27.66
C MET A 222 -49.11 -81.51 29.10
N PHE A 223 -48.44 -82.65 29.25
CA PHE A 223 -47.82 -83.06 30.50
C PHE A 223 -46.80 -82.01 30.95
N VAL A 224 -47.00 -81.50 32.16
CA VAL A 224 -45.91 -81.10 33.05
C VAL A 224 -45.15 -82.39 33.37
N ASP A 225 -44.10 -82.70 32.61
CA ASP A 225 -43.18 -83.78 32.98
C ASP A 225 -42.00 -83.23 33.79
N SER A 226 -41.77 -83.95 34.88
CA SER A 226 -40.78 -83.73 35.91
C SER A 226 -39.63 -84.73 35.70
N GLY A 227 -38.45 -84.23 35.35
CA GLY A 227 -37.19 -84.96 35.53
C GLY A 227 -36.64 -85.71 34.32
N SER A 228 -35.40 -85.35 33.94
CA SER A 228 -34.36 -86.17 33.32
C SER A 228 -34.74 -87.16 32.20
N ALA A 229 -34.50 -86.77 30.93
CA ALA A 229 -33.73 -87.56 29.94
C ALA A 229 -33.77 -86.91 28.54
N GLY A 230 -32.65 -86.96 27.81
CA GLY A 230 -32.69 -87.20 26.36
C GLY A 230 -32.37 -86.04 25.40
N SER A 231 -31.08 -85.86 25.13
CA SER A 231 -30.45 -85.82 23.79
C SER A 231 -31.08 -85.05 22.61
N SER A 232 -30.17 -84.30 21.95
CA SER A 232 -30.12 -83.89 20.52
C SER A 232 -31.09 -82.76 20.10
N ILE A 233 -30.65 -81.71 19.41
CA ILE A 233 -30.10 -81.73 18.05
C ILE A 233 -29.16 -80.52 17.81
N LYS A 234 -28.06 -80.77 17.11
CA LYS A 234 -27.09 -79.80 16.58
C LYS A 234 -27.77 -78.78 15.65
N ALA A 235 -27.39 -77.51 15.75
CA ALA A 235 -27.48 -76.54 14.66
C ALA A 235 -26.18 -75.72 14.61
N SER A 236 -25.19 -76.27 13.91
CA SER A 236 -24.02 -75.55 13.40
C SER A 236 -24.26 -75.23 11.93
N ALA A 237 -23.77 -74.06 11.49
CA ALA A 237 -23.61 -73.59 10.11
C ALA A 237 -24.77 -72.76 9.52
N ALA A 238 -24.69 -71.44 9.74
CA ALA A 238 -25.13 -70.40 8.78
C ALA A 238 -24.46 -69.04 9.11
N MET A 239 -23.13 -69.05 9.33
CA MET A 239 -22.34 -67.84 9.62
C MET A 239 -21.24 -67.56 8.57
N ASP A 240 -21.37 -68.10 7.36
CA ASP A 240 -20.40 -67.90 6.26
C ASP A 240 -21.06 -67.37 4.98
N ILE A 241 -21.77 -66.23 5.07
CA ILE A 241 -22.24 -65.49 3.88
C ILE A 241 -21.85 -63.99 3.92
N VAL A 242 -21.09 -63.51 4.91
CA VAL A 242 -20.77 -62.07 5.03
C VAL A 242 -19.26 -61.75 4.87
N ALA A 243 -18.44 -62.73 4.48
CA ALA A 243 -17.00 -62.53 4.33
C ALA A 243 -16.51 -62.18 2.91
N GLU A 244 -17.41 -62.06 1.92
CA GLU A 244 -17.01 -61.90 0.50
C GLU A 244 -17.53 -60.60 -0.15
N GLN A 245 -17.64 -59.51 0.62
CA GLN A 245 -18.08 -58.22 0.08
C GLN A 245 -17.31 -57.01 0.63
N LEU A 246 -16.01 -57.18 0.92
CA LEU A 246 -15.11 -56.10 1.38
C LEU A 246 -13.74 -56.06 0.68
N LEU A 247 -13.64 -56.63 -0.53
CA LEU A 247 -12.47 -56.46 -1.40
C LEU A 247 -12.97 -56.24 -2.82
N ASP A 248 -13.30 -54.97 -3.14
CA ASP A 248 -13.26 -54.40 -4.51
C ASP A 248 -13.77 -52.95 -4.45
N LEU A 249 -12.92 -52.04 -3.97
CA LEU A 249 -12.95 -50.60 -4.28
C LEU A 249 -11.54 -50.04 -4.09
N ASP A 250 -10.67 -50.30 -5.07
CA ASP A 250 -9.64 -49.37 -5.53
C ASP A 250 -10.17 -48.65 -6.79
#